data_AF-A0A246F2W3-F1
#
_entry.id   AF-A0A246F2W3-F1
#
_cell.length_a   1.000
_cell.length_b   1.000
_cell.length_c   1.000
_cell.angle_alpha   90.00
_cell.angle_beta   90.00
_cell.angle_gamma   90.00
#
_symmetry.space_group_name_H-M   'P 1'
#
loop_
_entity.id
_entity.type
_entity.pdbx_description
1 polymer ?
#
loop_
_entity_poly.entity_id
_entity_poly.type
_entity_poly.pdbx_seq_one_letter_code
_entity_poly.pdbx_strand_id
1 'polypeptide(L)'
;MNTDGSGRRIFAKGLRNTIGFDWHPLTKEMYGFDHGIDWLGDEQQREELNLLKEGADYGWPYIFESGKFNVAEEAPPGMTFAEYASKTTPPVQLYTAHASPLGLVFYTGEQFPAEYRNDAFVTMRGSWNRSEPAG
;
A
#
# COMPACT_ATOMS: atom_id res chain seq x y z
N MET A 1 -24.42 -3.09 4.22
CA MET A 1 -24.08 -3.12 2.78
C MET A 1 -25.29 -3.66 2.05
N ASN A 2 -25.76 -3.00 1.00
CA ASN A 2 -26.90 -3.50 0.23
C ASN A 2 -26.42 -4.68 -0.62
N THR A 3 -27.17 -5.79 -0.62
CA THR A 3 -26.79 -7.03 -1.31
C THR A 3 -26.80 -6.89 -2.84
N ASP A 4 -27.47 -5.86 -3.36
CA ASP A 4 -27.49 -5.46 -4.77
C ASP A 4 -26.25 -4.63 -5.19
N GLY A 5 -25.35 -4.32 -4.26
CA GLY A 5 -24.17 -3.50 -4.51
C GLY A 5 -24.43 -1.99 -4.61
N SER A 6 -25.65 -1.53 -4.36
CA SER A 6 -25.95 -0.10 -4.26
C SER A 6 -25.31 0.52 -3.00
N GLY A 7 -25.07 1.84 -3.05
CA GLY A 7 -24.43 2.56 -1.95
C GLY A 7 -22.91 2.38 -1.83
N ARG A 8 -22.26 1.74 -2.83
CA ARG A 8 -20.80 1.71 -2.93
C ARG A 8 -20.26 3.11 -3.20
N ARG A 9 -19.14 3.42 -2.57
CA ARG A 9 -18.38 4.65 -2.77
C ARG A 9 -16.90 4.33 -2.82
N ILE A 10 -16.13 5.19 -3.48
CA ILE A 10 -14.67 5.15 -3.41
C ILE A 10 -14.29 5.57 -1.99
N PHE A 11 -13.65 4.68 -1.24
CA PHE A 11 -13.12 4.99 0.09
C PHE A 11 -11.79 5.73 -0.03
N ALA A 12 -10.88 5.24 -0.85
CA ALA A 12 -9.59 5.84 -1.18
C ALA A 12 -9.24 5.55 -2.64
N LYS A 13 -8.30 6.31 -3.21
CA LYS A 13 -7.78 6.13 -4.57
C LYS A 13 -6.26 6.25 -4.60
N GLY A 14 -5.66 6.02 -5.77
CA GLY A 14 -4.22 6.16 -5.94
C GLY A 14 -3.40 5.02 -5.36
N LEU A 15 -3.98 3.83 -5.28
CA LEU A 15 -3.31 2.58 -4.87
C LEU A 15 -3.13 1.70 -6.11
N ARG A 16 -1.98 1.04 -6.25
CA ARG A 16 -1.70 0.16 -7.39
C ARG A 16 -2.42 -1.17 -7.26
N ASN A 17 -2.16 -1.89 -6.18
CA ASN A 17 -2.66 -3.23 -5.93
C ASN A 17 -2.58 -3.57 -4.43
N THR A 18 -3.58 -3.09 -3.67
CA THR A 18 -3.69 -3.34 -2.23
C THR A 18 -4.49 -4.61 -1.99
N ILE A 19 -3.80 -5.71 -1.69
CA ILE A 19 -4.43 -7.02 -1.46
C ILE A 19 -4.66 -7.25 0.03
N GLY A 20 -3.59 -7.20 0.83
CA GLY A 20 -3.65 -7.43 2.27
C GLY A 20 -3.98 -6.15 3.03
N PHE A 21 -5.09 -6.14 3.76
CA PHE A 21 -5.47 -5.05 4.64
C PHE A 21 -6.20 -5.56 5.89
N ASP A 22 -6.14 -4.79 6.97
CA ASP A 22 -6.88 -5.03 8.21
C ASP A 22 -7.05 -3.74 9.00
N TRP A 23 -7.88 -3.77 10.04
CA TRP A 23 -8.10 -2.66 10.96
C TRP A 23 -7.36 -2.87 12.26
N HIS A 24 -6.57 -1.87 12.65
CA HIS A 24 -5.87 -1.91 13.93
C HIS A 24 -6.88 -2.06 15.07
N PRO A 25 -6.71 -3.01 16.00
CA PRO A 25 -7.76 -3.43 16.93
C PRO A 25 -8.14 -2.34 17.95
N LEU A 26 -7.22 -1.42 18.26
CA LEU A 26 -7.46 -0.30 19.17
C LEU A 26 -7.92 0.97 18.45
N THR A 27 -7.12 1.51 17.52
CA THR A 27 -7.41 2.76 16.82
C THR A 27 -8.52 2.65 15.78
N LYS A 28 -8.86 1.43 15.34
CA LYS A 28 -9.81 1.15 14.24
C LYS A 28 -9.41 1.76 12.91
N GLU A 29 -8.15 2.14 12.78
CA GLU A 29 -7.59 2.63 11.53
C GLU A 29 -7.31 1.47 10.57
N MET A 30 -7.56 1.70 9.29
CA MET A 30 -7.33 0.70 8.25
C MET A 30 -5.89 0.80 7.75
N TYR A 31 -5.18 -0.31 7.74
CA TYR A 31 -3.83 -0.42 7.17
C TYR A 31 -3.89 -1.38 5.97
N GLY A 32 -3.18 -1.05 4.90
CA GLY A 32 -3.10 -1.90 3.70
C GLY A 32 -1.70 -1.92 3.12
N PHE A 33 -1.25 -3.09 2.68
CA PHE A 33 -0.03 -3.24 1.89
C PHE A 33 -0.34 -3.17 0.40
N ASP A 34 0.27 -2.21 -0.28
CA ASP A 34 0.14 -1.97 -1.72
C ASP A 34 1.40 -2.44 -2.44
N HIS A 35 1.23 -3.08 -3.60
CA HIS A 35 2.38 -3.54 -4.37
C HIS A 35 3.09 -2.37 -5.07
N GLY A 36 4.41 -2.34 -5.00
CA GLY A 36 5.24 -1.46 -5.82
C GLY A 36 5.07 -1.71 -7.32
N ILE A 37 5.50 -0.76 -8.14
CA ILE A 37 5.53 -0.89 -9.61
C ILE A 37 6.50 -2.00 -10.06
N ASP A 38 6.44 -2.42 -11.33
CA ASP A 38 7.37 -3.39 -11.93
C ASP A 38 8.36 -2.70 -12.90
N TRP A 39 9.52 -3.32 -13.17
CA TRP A 39 10.48 -2.92 -14.23
C TRP A 39 11.35 -1.66 -14.02
N LEU A 40 11.49 -1.15 -12.79
CA LEU A 40 12.42 -0.04 -12.49
C LEU A 40 13.69 -0.51 -11.76
N GLY A 41 13.90 -1.82 -11.65
CA GLY A 41 15.08 -2.45 -11.07
C GLY A 41 14.81 -3.16 -9.74
N ASP A 42 15.78 -3.98 -9.32
CA ASP A 42 15.64 -4.94 -8.23
C ASP A 42 15.39 -4.33 -6.83
N GLU A 43 15.93 -3.13 -6.60
CA GLU A 43 15.89 -2.42 -5.30
C GLU A 43 14.99 -1.18 -5.33
N GLN A 44 14.44 -0.89 -6.51
CA GLN A 44 13.44 0.13 -6.68
C GLN A 44 12.06 -0.52 -6.55
N GLN A 45 11.01 0.26 -6.32
CA GLN A 45 9.63 -0.25 -6.31
C GLN A 45 9.30 -0.98 -5.00
N ARG A 46 9.70 -0.35 -3.90
CA ARG A 46 9.42 -0.83 -2.55
C ARG A 46 7.92 -0.97 -2.34
N GLU A 47 7.54 -2.05 -1.67
CA GLU A 47 6.15 -2.26 -1.26
C GLU A 47 5.75 -1.20 -0.23
N GLU A 48 4.48 -0.82 -0.21
CA GLU A 48 4.01 0.31 0.58
C GLU A 48 3.01 -0.15 1.64
N LEU A 49 3.33 0.11 2.92
CA LEU A 49 2.32 0.09 3.96
C LEU A 49 1.66 1.45 4.03
N ASN A 50 0.36 1.48 3.77
CA ASN A 50 -0.47 2.68 3.77
C ASN A 50 -1.45 2.67 4.96
N LEU A 51 -1.53 3.80 5.67
CA LEU A 51 -2.64 4.09 6.59
C LEU A 51 -3.80 4.65 5.76
N LEU A 52 -4.77 3.79 5.45
CA LEU A 52 -5.88 4.05 4.55
C LEU A 52 -6.94 4.95 5.19
N LYS A 53 -7.12 6.15 4.62
CA LYS A 53 -8.07 7.16 5.10
C LYS A 53 -9.13 7.45 4.05
N GLU A 54 -10.34 7.75 4.54
CA GLU A 54 -11.44 8.13 3.68
C GLU A 54 -11.12 9.39 2.86
N GLY A 55 -11.36 9.33 1.55
CA GLY A 55 -11.13 10.41 0.60
C GLY A 55 -9.66 10.60 0.20
N ALA A 56 -8.72 9.83 0.77
CA ALA A 56 -7.30 9.99 0.48
C ALA A 56 -6.93 9.51 -0.93
N ASP A 57 -5.88 10.13 -1.47
CA ASP A 57 -5.22 9.77 -2.71
C ASP A 57 -3.78 9.36 -2.40
N TYR A 58 -3.38 8.13 -2.77
CA TYR A 58 -2.03 7.59 -2.51
C TYR A 58 -1.09 7.72 -3.72
N GLY A 59 -1.53 8.39 -4.79
CA GLY A 59 -0.65 8.90 -5.85
C GLY A 59 -0.46 8.02 -7.07
N TRP A 60 -0.72 6.72 -7.00
CA TRP A 60 -0.67 5.85 -8.19
C TRP A 60 -1.66 6.33 -9.28
N PRO A 61 -1.30 6.35 -10.58
CA PRO A 61 -0.07 5.83 -11.19
C PRO A 61 1.08 6.82 -11.31
N TYR A 62 0.88 8.09 -10.94
CA TYR A 62 1.83 9.17 -11.22
C TYR A 62 2.95 9.25 -10.18
N ILE A 63 2.61 8.99 -8.92
CA ILE A 63 3.48 9.10 -7.76
C ILE A 63 3.51 7.76 -7.05
N PHE A 64 4.70 7.33 -6.63
CA PHE A 64 4.89 6.09 -5.90
C PHE A 64 5.99 6.25 -4.83
N GLU A 65 6.10 5.28 -3.93
CA GLU A 65 6.84 5.37 -2.67
C GLU A 65 6.55 6.70 -1.95
N SER A 66 7.56 7.31 -1.34
CA SER A 66 7.45 8.62 -0.71
C SER A 66 7.69 9.77 -1.71
N GLY A 67 6.93 9.82 -2.80
CA GLY A 67 6.90 10.97 -3.72
C GLY A 67 7.73 10.84 -5.00
N LYS A 68 8.16 9.64 -5.38
CA LYS A 68 8.90 9.41 -6.64
C LYS A 68 7.96 9.55 -7.84
N PHE A 69 8.47 10.14 -8.93
CA PHE A 69 7.69 10.34 -10.15
C PHE A 69 7.79 9.11 -11.03
N ASN A 70 6.63 8.61 -11.46
CA ASN A 70 6.58 7.54 -12.44
C ASN A 70 6.86 8.10 -13.84
N VAL A 71 8.10 7.99 -14.29
CA VAL A 71 8.56 8.51 -15.59
C VAL A 71 7.97 7.75 -16.80
N ALA A 72 7.31 6.62 -16.57
CA ALA A 72 6.57 5.91 -17.62
C ALA A 72 5.21 6.55 -17.92
N GLU A 73 4.74 7.47 -17.05
CA GLU A 73 3.47 8.18 -17.22
C GLU A 73 3.71 9.60 -17.74
N GLU A 74 2.70 10.12 -18.44
CA GLU A 74 2.59 11.56 -18.64
C GLU A 74 2.14 12.24 -17.34
N ALA A 75 2.45 13.53 -17.19
CA ALA A 75 1.98 14.28 -16.03
C ALA A 75 0.44 14.24 -15.93
N PRO A 76 -0.13 14.17 -14.71
CA PRO A 76 -1.57 14.09 -14.54
C PRO A 76 -2.31 15.25 -15.24
N PRO A 77 -3.49 15.02 -15.83
CA PRO A 77 -4.20 16.05 -16.59
C PRO A 77 -4.38 17.35 -15.80
N GLY A 78 -3.86 18.45 -16.37
CA GLY A 78 -4.01 19.79 -15.80
C GLY A 78 -3.10 20.11 -14.60
N MET A 79 -2.09 19.29 -14.31
CA MET A 79 -1.08 19.60 -13.29
C MET A 79 0.26 18.90 -13.53
N THR A 80 1.33 19.43 -12.96
CA THR A 80 2.65 18.80 -12.93
C THR A 80 2.68 17.63 -11.93
N PHE A 81 3.67 16.74 -12.06
CA PHE A 81 3.95 15.71 -11.06
C PHE A 81 4.15 16.29 -9.66
N ALA A 82 4.88 17.40 -9.53
CA ALA A 82 5.14 18.03 -8.25
C ALA A 82 3.85 18.57 -7.60
N GLU A 83 2.99 19.22 -8.38
CA GLU A 83 1.68 19.71 -7.90
C GLU A 83 0.78 18.56 -7.47
N TYR A 84 0.76 17.45 -8.21
CA TYR A 84 -0.02 16.29 -7.84
C TYR A 84 0.54 15.61 -6.59
N ALA A 85 1.86 15.39 -6.52
CA ALA A 85 2.54 14.81 -5.35
C ALA A 85 2.18 15.55 -4.05
N SER A 86 2.12 16.89 -4.08
CA SER A 86 1.75 17.71 -2.91
C SER A 86 0.33 17.45 -2.37
N LYS A 87 -0.53 16.80 -3.16
CA LYS A 87 -1.93 16.46 -2.81
C LYS A 87 -2.10 14.98 -2.46
N THR A 88 -1.03 14.18 -2.52
CA THR A 88 -1.07 12.74 -2.23
C THR A 88 -0.70 12.47 -0.77
N THR A 89 -1.10 11.30 -0.28
CA THR A 89 -0.75 10.78 1.04
C THR A 89 0.38 9.79 0.88
N PRO A 90 1.54 10.00 1.52
CA PRO A 90 2.65 9.05 1.45
C PRO A 90 2.37 7.79 2.29
N PRO A 91 3.03 6.67 1.96
CA PRO A 91 2.99 5.48 2.80
C PRO A 91 3.62 5.74 4.17
N VAL A 92 3.13 5.02 5.19
CA VAL A 92 3.67 5.09 6.55
C VAL A 92 4.95 4.28 6.70
N GLN A 93 5.15 3.28 5.84
CA GLN A 93 6.37 2.50 5.79
C GLN A 93 6.59 1.92 4.38
N LEU A 94 7.86 1.75 4.03
CA LEU A 94 8.28 1.06 2.82
C LEU A 94 8.92 -0.27 3.19
N TYR A 95 8.72 -1.28 2.35
CA TYR A 95 9.27 -2.62 2.54
C TYR A 95 10.10 -3.06 1.33
N THR A 96 10.80 -4.19 1.46
CA THR A 96 11.64 -4.76 0.40
C THR A 96 10.90 -4.81 -0.93
N ALA A 97 11.50 -4.27 -1.98
CA ALA A 97 10.91 -4.27 -3.31
C ALA A 97 10.57 -5.69 -3.79
N HIS A 98 9.44 -5.80 -4.47
CA HIS A 98 8.92 -7.03 -5.07
C HIS A 98 8.55 -8.16 -4.07
N ALA A 99 8.63 -7.95 -2.76
CA ALA A 99 8.27 -8.96 -1.75
C ALA A 99 6.81 -9.45 -1.86
N SER A 100 5.95 -8.71 -2.57
CA SER A 100 4.60 -9.09 -2.98
C SER A 100 3.69 -9.45 -1.80
N PRO A 101 3.35 -8.50 -0.91
CA PRO A 101 2.49 -8.74 0.24
C PRO A 101 1.08 -9.19 -0.15
N LEU A 102 0.52 -10.22 0.50
CA LEU A 102 -0.82 -10.76 0.18
C LEU A 102 -1.83 -10.62 1.30
N GLY A 103 -1.39 -10.73 2.53
CA GLY A 103 -2.25 -10.69 3.71
C GLY A 103 -1.63 -9.81 4.77
N LEU A 104 -2.46 -9.06 5.47
CA LEU A 104 -2.12 -8.35 6.68
C LEU A 104 -3.19 -8.72 7.72
N VAL A 105 -2.78 -9.04 8.94
CA VAL A 105 -3.70 -9.26 10.06
C VAL A 105 -3.11 -8.73 11.34
N PHE A 106 -3.91 -7.99 12.12
CA PHE A 106 -3.51 -7.58 13.47
C PHE A 106 -3.74 -8.71 14.47
N TYR A 107 -2.71 -9.03 15.23
CA TYR A 107 -2.75 -10.09 16.21
C TYR A 107 -3.39 -9.64 17.52
N THR A 108 -4.49 -10.30 17.90
CA THR A 108 -5.26 -10.00 19.13
C THR A 108 -5.31 -11.19 20.10
N GLY A 109 -4.60 -12.27 19.79
CA GLY A 109 -4.56 -13.48 20.62
C GLY A 109 -3.62 -13.39 21.81
N GLU A 110 -3.51 -14.49 22.55
CA GLU A 110 -2.68 -14.60 23.76
C GLU A 110 -1.62 -15.71 23.68
N GLN A 111 -1.55 -16.44 22.56
CA GLN A 111 -0.62 -17.54 22.32
C GLN A 111 0.85 -17.09 22.13
N PHE A 112 1.10 -15.97 21.43
CA PHE A 112 2.42 -15.35 21.30
C PHE A 112 2.74 -14.40 22.46
N PRO A 113 4.04 -14.06 22.68
CA PRO A 113 4.46 -13.11 23.70
C PRO A 113 3.71 -11.78 23.63
N ALA A 114 3.59 -11.11 24.78
CA ALA A 114 2.79 -9.88 24.92
C ALA A 114 3.23 -8.75 23.98
N GLU A 115 4.50 -8.74 23.56
CA GLU A 115 5.04 -7.74 22.63
C GLU A 115 4.39 -7.80 21.23
N TYR A 116 3.92 -8.96 20.78
CA TYR A 116 3.23 -9.10 19.49
C TYR A 116 1.76 -8.66 19.53
N ARG A 117 1.22 -8.35 20.72
CA ARG A 117 -0.20 -7.98 20.85
C ARG A 117 -0.45 -6.64 20.18
N ASN A 118 -1.40 -6.62 19.25
CA ASN A 118 -1.74 -5.51 18.37
C ASN A 118 -0.71 -5.20 17.28
N ASP A 119 0.32 -6.04 17.11
CA ASP A 119 1.20 -5.97 15.94
C ASP A 119 0.50 -6.59 14.71
N ALA A 120 0.95 -6.19 13.52
CA ALA A 120 0.52 -6.77 12.27
C ALA A 120 1.46 -7.90 11.83
N PHE A 121 0.87 -9.04 11.46
CA PHE A 121 1.55 -10.08 10.68
C PHE A 121 1.22 -9.89 9.21
N VAL A 122 2.24 -9.99 8.37
CA VAL A 122 2.12 -9.79 6.92
C VAL A 122 2.69 -10.99 6.21
N THR A 123 1.95 -11.51 5.24
CA THR A 123 2.44 -12.57 4.36
C THR A 123 3.04 -11.96 3.11
N MET A 124 4.27 -12.34 2.80
CA MET A 124 4.98 -11.96 1.58
C MET A 124 4.96 -13.17 0.64
N ARG A 125 4.54 -12.97 -0.61
CA ARG A 125 4.40 -14.07 -1.58
C ARG A 125 5.74 -14.51 -2.15
N GLY A 126 6.69 -13.58 -2.23
CA GLY A 126 7.90 -13.78 -3.01
C GLY A 126 7.85 -13.08 -4.35
N SER A 127 8.98 -12.48 -4.69
CA SER A 127 9.23 -11.73 -5.91
C SER A 127 9.38 -12.62 -7.14
N TRP A 128 8.96 -12.09 -8.29
CA TRP A 128 9.28 -12.66 -9.61
C TRP A 128 10.13 -11.72 -10.48
N ASN A 129 10.13 -10.41 -10.18
CA ASN A 129 10.73 -9.34 -11.01
C ASN A 129 11.98 -8.70 -10.37
N ARG A 130 12.87 -9.55 -9.85
CA ARG A 130 14.21 -9.18 -9.36
C ARG A 130 15.16 -10.36 -9.49
N SER A 131 16.46 -10.12 -9.55
CA SER A 131 17.47 -11.17 -9.78
C SER A 131 17.62 -12.13 -8.59
N GLU A 132 17.67 -11.59 -7.37
CA GLU A 132 17.68 -12.37 -6.14
C GLU A 132 16.27 -12.41 -5.54
N PRO A 133 15.65 -13.56 -5.25
CA PRO A 133 14.30 -13.59 -4.68
C PRO A 133 14.17 -12.90 -3.31
N ALA A 134 13.06 -12.17 -3.06
CA ALA A 134 12.67 -11.68 -1.73
C ALA A 134 11.21 -12.01 -1.45
N GLY A 135 10.92 -12.43 -0.22
CA GLY A 135 9.59 -12.71 0.32
C GLY A 135 9.68 -13.43 1.65
#